data_AF-A0A3C0N1P3-F1
#
_entry.id   AF-A0A3C0N1P3-F1
#
_cell.length_a   1.000
_cell.length_b   1.000
_cell.length_c   1.000
_cell.angle_alpha   90.00
_cell.angle_beta   90.00
_cell.angle_gamma   90.00
#
_symmetry.space_group_name_H-M   'P 1'
#
loop_
_entity.id
_entity.type
_entity.pdbx_description
1 polymer ?
#
loop_
_entity_poly.entity_id
_entity_poly.type
_entity_poly.pdbx_seq_one_letter_code
_entity_poly.pdbx_strand_id
1 'polypeptide(L)'
;MAKERPPLEEMTLRQLRKVASEYGVSRYSRMRKSQLLAEIQKIQRAKISISPSRTVEAQPEVEASKFELGQDDRTGGTLASVDEGLADLPEGYGESRVVLMPRDPQWAYAYWDIPNDHKEDLRRQGGQQLALRIYDVTDISLEYQSPHSIQEYPCDELAREWYLPMPVSDRDYVVDIGYRCADGRWLVLARSAPVRVPPVYPSDWIEDQFITVNWDDDLRGKTVYKLVPPSHKIAAVGAAGAGNPIYDEIFGMAKSAEA
;
A
#
# COMPACT_ATOMS: atom_id res chain seq x y z
N MET A 1 3.68 -32.18 -42.89
CA MET A 1 3.05 -31.37 -43.95
C MET A 1 3.14 -29.91 -43.55
N ALA A 2 3.95 -29.11 -44.25
CA ALA A 2 4.12 -27.69 -43.94
C ALA A 2 2.83 -26.96 -44.34
N LYS A 3 2.11 -26.40 -43.36
CA LYS A 3 0.98 -25.51 -43.65
C LYS A 3 1.55 -24.26 -44.30
N GLU A 4 1.26 -24.07 -45.58
CA GLU A 4 1.63 -22.85 -46.31
C GLU A 4 1.13 -21.64 -45.53
N ARG A 5 2.07 -20.76 -45.14
CA ARG A 5 1.77 -19.57 -44.35
C ARG A 5 1.15 -18.55 -45.33
N PRO A 6 -0.04 -17.97 -45.03
CA PRO A 6 -0.61 -16.92 -45.85
C PRO A 6 0.35 -15.71 -45.92
N PRO A 7 0.25 -14.87 -46.97
CA PRO A 7 1.11 -13.71 -47.13
C PRO A 7 0.98 -12.76 -45.91
N LEU A 8 2.09 -12.12 -45.54
CA LEU A 8 2.20 -11.30 -44.32
C LEU A 8 1.10 -10.22 -44.22
N GLU A 9 0.67 -9.66 -45.36
CA GLU A 9 -0.38 -8.63 -45.46
C GLU A 9 -1.74 -9.10 -44.90
N GLU A 10 -2.10 -10.36 -45.17
CA GLU A 10 -3.40 -10.97 -44.86
C GLU A 10 -3.45 -11.56 -43.44
N MET A 11 -2.30 -11.64 -42.76
CA MET A 11 -2.22 -12.19 -41.42
C MET A 11 -2.98 -11.33 -40.39
N THR A 12 -3.60 -12.02 -39.44
CA THR A 12 -4.18 -11.40 -38.25
C THR A 12 -3.06 -10.86 -37.33
N LEU A 13 -3.38 -9.87 -36.48
CA LEU A 13 -2.41 -9.29 -35.53
C LEU A 13 -1.79 -10.36 -34.61
N ARG A 14 -2.58 -11.37 -34.24
CA ARG A 14 -2.13 -12.51 -33.42
C ARG A 14 -1.07 -13.35 -34.16
N GLN A 15 -1.28 -13.60 -35.45
CA GLN A 15 -0.33 -14.33 -36.29
C GLN A 15 0.95 -13.51 -36.50
N LEU A 16 0.85 -12.20 -36.74
CA LEU A 16 2.01 -11.33 -36.91
C LEU A 16 2.87 -11.23 -35.64
N ARG A 17 2.26 -11.23 -34.45
CA ARG A 17 3.02 -11.28 -33.19
C ARG A 17 3.77 -12.60 -33.02
N LYS A 18 3.17 -13.72 -33.42
CA LYS A 18 3.84 -15.03 -33.39
C LYS A 18 5.05 -15.05 -34.34
N VAL A 19 4.89 -14.52 -35.55
CA VAL A 19 5.99 -14.39 -36.51
C VAL A 19 7.06 -13.42 -35.97
N ALA A 20 6.69 -12.25 -35.45
CA ALA A 20 7.65 -11.29 -34.89
C ALA A 20 8.48 -11.87 -33.73
N SER A 21 7.88 -12.74 -32.90
CA SER A 21 8.58 -13.51 -31.88
C SER A 21 9.57 -14.51 -32.48
N GLU A 22 9.18 -15.28 -33.52
CA GLU A 22 10.09 -16.18 -34.24
C GLU A 22 11.29 -15.43 -34.88
N TYR A 23 11.09 -14.17 -35.28
CA TYR A 23 12.14 -13.33 -35.88
C TYR A 23 12.91 -12.48 -34.86
N GLY A 24 12.62 -12.58 -33.57
CA GLY A 24 13.35 -11.86 -32.50
C GLY A 24 13.11 -10.35 -32.46
N VAL A 25 11.96 -9.86 -32.94
CA VAL A 25 11.63 -8.43 -32.93
C VAL A 25 11.40 -7.96 -31.50
N SER A 26 12.19 -7.00 -31.00
CA SER A 26 11.97 -6.44 -29.66
C SER A 26 10.61 -5.72 -29.53
N ARG A 27 9.95 -5.82 -28.37
CA ARG A 27 8.66 -5.15 -28.06
C ARG A 27 7.50 -5.44 -29.04
N TYR A 28 7.53 -6.58 -29.74
CA TYR A 28 6.50 -6.99 -30.71
C TYR A 28 5.06 -6.99 -30.15
N SER A 29 4.87 -7.20 -28.84
CA SER A 29 3.55 -7.17 -28.20
C SER A 29 2.90 -5.78 -28.22
N ARG A 30 3.70 -4.71 -28.15
CA ARG A 30 3.24 -3.30 -28.07
C ARG A 30 3.08 -2.61 -29.42
N MET A 31 3.53 -3.26 -30.50
CA MET A 31 3.48 -2.71 -31.86
C MET A 31 2.12 -2.91 -32.53
N ARG A 32 1.69 -1.92 -33.32
CA ARG A 32 0.50 -2.04 -34.19
C ARG A 32 0.81 -2.91 -35.42
N LYS A 33 -0.24 -3.39 -36.12
CA LYS A 33 -0.12 -4.28 -37.30
C LYS A 33 0.91 -3.76 -38.33
N SER A 34 0.88 -2.46 -38.64
CA SER A 34 1.77 -1.82 -39.61
C SER A 34 3.25 -1.82 -39.17
N GLN A 35 3.51 -1.57 -37.89
CA GLN A 35 4.87 -1.56 -37.33
C GLN A 35 5.48 -2.97 -37.30
N LEU A 36 4.67 -3.98 -36.96
CA LEU A 36 5.11 -5.38 -37.01
C LEU A 36 5.50 -5.82 -38.42
N LEU A 37 4.71 -5.43 -39.43
CA LEU A 37 5.02 -5.74 -40.82
C LEU A 37 6.34 -5.11 -41.27
N ALA A 38 6.57 -3.84 -40.93
CA ALA A 38 7.78 -3.13 -41.29
C ALA A 38 9.03 -3.78 -40.68
N GLU A 39 8.99 -4.14 -39.40
CA GLU A 39 10.15 -4.72 -38.72
C GLU A 39 10.42 -6.16 -39.15
N ILE A 40 9.38 -6.96 -39.43
CA ILE A 40 9.53 -8.31 -40.01
C ILE A 40 10.15 -8.22 -41.42
N GLN A 41 9.68 -7.32 -42.28
CA GLN A 41 10.23 -7.15 -43.63
C GLN A 41 11.69 -6.67 -43.61
N LYS A 42 12.03 -5.76 -42.69
CA LYS A 42 13.40 -5.27 -42.49
C LYS A 42 14.36 -6.40 -42.11
N ILE A 43 13.96 -7.28 -41.19
CA ILE A 43 14.77 -8.45 -40.81
C ILE A 43 14.87 -9.47 -41.94
N GLN A 44 13.79 -9.68 -42.71
CA GLN A 44 13.84 -10.55 -43.90
C GLN A 44 14.81 -10.02 -44.96
N ARG A 45 14.78 -8.71 -45.25
CA ARG A 45 15.74 -8.08 -46.18
C ARG A 45 17.17 -8.18 -45.68
N ALA A 46 17.40 -7.99 -44.38
CA ALA A 46 18.72 -8.16 -43.77
C ALA A 46 19.22 -9.61 -43.89
N LYS A 47 18.36 -10.62 -43.66
CA LYS A 47 18.71 -12.04 -43.84
C LYS A 47 19.01 -12.41 -45.30
N ILE A 48 18.33 -11.79 -46.26
CA ILE A 48 18.61 -11.98 -47.69
C ILE A 48 19.95 -11.33 -48.08
N SER A 49 20.32 -10.23 -47.44
CA SER A 49 21.56 -9.50 -47.73
C SER A 49 22.81 -10.09 -47.07
N ILE A 50 22.68 -11.03 -46.13
CA ILE A 50 23.81 -11.73 -45.49
C ILE A 50 24.11 -13.02 -46.28
N SER A 51 24.59 -12.83 -47.50
CA SER A 51 25.40 -13.80 -48.23
C SER A 51 26.75 -13.13 -48.48
N PRO A 52 27.78 -13.35 -47.65
CA PRO A 52 29.01 -12.59 -47.78
C PRO A 52 29.94 -13.27 -48.79
N SER A 53 30.19 -12.58 -49.89
CA SER A 53 31.53 -12.58 -50.47
C SER A 53 32.23 -11.29 -50.06
N ARG A 54 33.48 -11.45 -49.63
CA ARG A 54 34.59 -10.49 -49.69
C ARG A 54 34.83 -9.49 -48.53
N THR A 55 36.04 -9.72 -47.99
CA THR A 55 37.17 -8.81 -47.71
C THR A 55 37.25 -8.04 -46.39
N VAL A 56 38.44 -8.24 -45.79
CA VAL A 56 39.02 -7.75 -44.54
C VAL A 56 39.68 -6.40 -44.77
N GLU A 57 39.52 -5.48 -43.82
CA GLU A 57 40.44 -4.36 -43.43
C GLU A 57 39.81 -3.71 -42.17
N ALA A 58 40.31 -3.94 -40.95
CA ALA A 58 41.46 -3.35 -40.24
C ALA A 58 41.17 -1.98 -39.54
N GLN A 59 40.84 -2.07 -38.23
CA GLN A 59 41.12 -1.14 -37.10
C GLN A 59 40.39 0.23 -37.03
N PRO A 60 39.99 0.74 -35.83
CA PRO A 60 40.82 0.81 -34.60
C PRO A 60 40.20 0.24 -33.31
N GLU A 61 41.07 -0.37 -32.51
CA GLU A 61 40.81 -1.28 -31.39
C GLU A 61 41.18 -0.63 -30.03
N VAL A 62 40.94 0.68 -29.86
CA VAL A 62 41.49 1.43 -28.71
C VAL A 62 40.46 2.20 -27.87
N GLU A 63 39.19 2.27 -28.29
CA GLU A 63 38.13 2.92 -27.48
C GLU A 63 37.26 1.95 -26.66
N ALA A 64 37.36 0.64 -26.91
CA ALA A 64 36.52 -0.35 -26.22
C ALA A 64 36.92 -0.60 -24.76
N SER A 65 38.15 -0.28 -24.35
CA SER A 65 38.66 -0.60 -23.00
C SER A 65 38.16 0.34 -21.89
N LYS A 66 37.35 1.36 -22.21
CA LYS A 66 36.81 2.31 -21.21
C LYS A 66 35.37 2.00 -20.78
N PHE A 67 34.71 1.06 -21.46
CA PHE A 67 33.31 0.68 -21.21
C PHE A 67 33.15 -0.81 -20.90
N GLU A 68 34.17 -1.46 -20.35
CA GLU A 68 33.97 -2.76 -19.69
C GLU A 68 33.34 -2.52 -18.31
N LEU A 69 32.04 -2.24 -18.31
CA LEU A 69 31.20 -2.52 -17.15
C LEU A 69 31.31 -4.03 -16.90
N GLY A 70 31.78 -4.38 -15.70
CA GLY A 70 32.11 -5.75 -15.31
C GLY A 70 31.07 -6.76 -15.79
N GLN A 71 31.59 -7.87 -16.31
CA GLN A 71 30.89 -9.08 -16.75
C GLN A 71 29.47 -9.18 -16.16
N ASP A 72 28.46 -9.15 -17.02
CA ASP A 72 27.12 -9.63 -16.69
C ASP A 72 27.28 -10.99 -15.99
N ASP A 73 26.79 -11.09 -14.76
CA ASP A 73 26.86 -12.26 -13.92
C ASP A 73 26.38 -13.49 -14.70
N ARG A 74 27.32 -14.30 -15.23
CA ARG A 74 27.02 -15.49 -16.06
C ARG A 74 26.42 -16.64 -15.24
N THR A 75 26.25 -16.44 -13.93
CA THR A 75 25.67 -17.39 -12.99
C THR A 75 24.30 -16.95 -12.47
N GLY A 76 23.99 -15.65 -12.50
CA GLY A 76 22.69 -15.11 -12.17
C GLY A 76 21.84 -14.95 -13.43
N GLY A 77 20.88 -15.86 -13.66
CA GLY A 77 19.86 -15.63 -14.69
C GLY A 77 19.25 -14.23 -14.54
N THR A 78 18.84 -13.62 -15.66
CA THR A 78 18.22 -12.29 -15.67
C THR A 78 17.16 -12.24 -14.56
N LEU A 79 17.24 -11.30 -13.60
CA LEU A 79 16.28 -11.20 -12.48
C LEU A 79 14.81 -11.17 -12.94
N ALA A 80 14.55 -10.84 -14.21
CA ALA A 80 13.25 -10.92 -14.84
C ALA A 80 12.70 -12.36 -15.03
N SER A 81 13.51 -13.41 -14.85
CA SER A 81 13.13 -14.83 -15.00
C SER A 81 12.76 -15.51 -13.68
N VAL A 82 12.91 -14.82 -12.54
CA VAL A 82 12.64 -15.41 -11.20
C VAL A 82 11.18 -15.80 -11.01
N ASP A 83 10.26 -15.10 -11.68
CA ASP A 83 8.82 -15.36 -11.62
C ASP A 83 8.34 -16.31 -12.74
N GLU A 84 9.24 -16.79 -13.60
CA GLU A 84 8.87 -17.65 -14.73
C GLU A 84 8.39 -19.01 -14.20
N GLY A 85 7.09 -19.28 -14.38
CA GLY A 85 6.44 -20.51 -13.89
C GLY A 85 5.67 -20.36 -12.58
N LEU A 86 5.70 -19.17 -11.95
CA LEU A 86 4.78 -18.85 -10.86
C LEU A 86 3.39 -18.54 -11.42
N ALA A 87 2.36 -18.94 -10.66
CA ALA A 87 0.99 -18.56 -10.97
C ALA A 87 0.76 -17.07 -10.67
N ASP A 88 -0.23 -16.47 -11.33
CA ASP A 88 -0.67 -15.12 -11.01
C ASP A 88 -1.13 -15.04 -9.54
N LEU A 89 -0.89 -13.89 -8.91
CA LEU A 89 -1.38 -13.65 -7.55
C LEU A 89 -2.92 -13.67 -7.52
N PRO A 90 -3.53 -14.21 -6.46
CA PRO A 90 -4.98 -14.20 -6.33
C PRO A 90 -5.51 -12.76 -6.27
N GLU A 91 -6.69 -12.53 -6.85
CA GLU A 91 -7.31 -11.20 -6.83
C GLU A 91 -7.75 -10.75 -5.43
N GLY A 92 -7.93 -11.69 -4.49
CA GLY A 92 -8.32 -11.44 -3.10
C GLY A 92 -8.22 -12.72 -2.26
N TYR A 93 -8.41 -12.58 -0.95
CA TYR A 93 -8.16 -13.64 0.04
C TYR A 93 -9.43 -14.32 0.57
N GLY A 94 -10.59 -14.04 -0.03
CA GLY A 94 -11.86 -14.70 0.33
C GLY A 94 -12.50 -14.22 1.62
N GLU A 95 -11.90 -13.26 2.32
CA GLU A 95 -12.41 -12.69 3.56
C GLU A 95 -12.72 -11.20 3.37
N SER A 96 -13.84 -10.74 3.95
CA SER A 96 -14.17 -9.31 3.96
C SER A 96 -13.37 -8.63 5.07
N ARG A 97 -12.44 -7.76 4.69
CA ARG A 97 -11.58 -7.04 5.62
C ARG A 97 -11.37 -5.61 5.17
N VAL A 98 -11.38 -4.68 6.13
CA VAL A 98 -10.96 -3.30 5.94
C VAL A 98 -9.92 -2.95 6.99
N VAL A 99 -8.91 -2.20 6.58
CA VAL A 99 -7.84 -1.72 7.45
C VAL A 99 -7.74 -0.21 7.27
N LEU A 100 -7.66 0.49 8.39
CA LEU A 100 -7.41 1.93 8.45
C LEU A 100 -5.97 2.13 8.95
N MET A 101 -5.22 3.02 8.30
CA MET A 101 -3.87 3.39 8.70
C MET A 101 -3.76 4.90 8.80
N PRO A 102 -3.36 5.46 9.95
CA PRO A 102 -3.20 6.90 10.09
C PRO A 102 -1.94 7.31 9.32
N ARG A 103 -2.07 8.25 8.37
CA ARG A 103 -0.93 8.75 7.60
C ARG A 103 -0.34 9.99 8.24
N ASP A 104 -1.21 10.95 8.55
CA ASP A 104 -0.89 12.21 9.20
C ASP A 104 -2.10 12.66 10.03
N PRO A 105 -2.01 13.75 10.81
CA PRO A 105 -3.12 14.21 11.65
C PRO A 105 -4.41 14.57 10.89
N GLN A 106 -4.36 14.75 9.58
CA GLN A 106 -5.47 15.17 8.72
C GLN A 106 -5.92 14.08 7.73
N TRP A 107 -5.15 13.01 7.54
CA TRP A 107 -5.43 11.96 6.58
C TRP A 107 -5.16 10.57 7.12
N ALA A 108 -6.07 9.65 6.79
CA ALA A 108 -5.87 8.22 6.94
C ALA A 108 -5.96 7.53 5.58
N TYR A 109 -5.16 6.49 5.40
CA TYR A 109 -5.27 5.59 4.26
C TYR A 109 -6.06 4.36 4.68
N ALA A 110 -7.09 4.02 3.92
CA ALA A 110 -7.88 2.82 4.11
C ALA A 110 -7.72 1.90 2.90
N TYR A 111 -7.58 0.61 3.15
CA TYR A 111 -7.64 -0.41 2.11
C TYR A 111 -8.49 -1.57 2.57
N TRP A 112 -9.11 -2.27 1.62
CA TRP A 112 -10.00 -3.36 1.90
C TRP A 112 -9.95 -4.42 0.81
N ASP A 113 -10.31 -5.63 1.21
CA ASP A 113 -10.57 -6.75 0.34
C ASP A 113 -11.93 -7.32 0.68
N ILE A 114 -12.79 -7.49 -0.32
CA ILE A 114 -14.17 -7.94 -0.14
C ILE A 114 -14.53 -8.85 -1.31
N PRO A 115 -14.83 -10.14 -1.04
CA PRO A 115 -15.29 -11.08 -2.05
C PRO A 115 -16.57 -10.60 -2.74
N ASN A 116 -16.69 -10.88 -4.05
CA ASN A 116 -17.86 -10.47 -4.82
C ASN A 116 -19.16 -11.11 -4.31
N ASP A 117 -19.11 -12.37 -3.87
CA ASP A 117 -20.28 -13.08 -3.33
C ASP A 117 -20.90 -12.33 -2.14
N HIS A 118 -20.05 -11.83 -1.23
CA HIS A 118 -20.50 -11.09 -0.05
C HIS A 118 -21.10 -9.72 -0.43
N LYS A 119 -20.54 -9.06 -1.45
CA LYS A 119 -21.13 -7.85 -2.03
C LYS A 119 -22.52 -8.14 -2.62
N GLU A 120 -22.65 -9.21 -3.40
CA GLU A 120 -23.93 -9.61 -3.98
C GLU A 120 -24.99 -9.93 -2.94
N ASP A 121 -24.64 -10.62 -1.87
CA ASP A 121 -25.55 -10.96 -0.79
C ASP A 121 -26.12 -9.71 -0.11
N LEU A 122 -25.30 -8.69 0.15
CA LEU A 122 -25.79 -7.43 0.71
C LEU A 122 -26.57 -6.59 -0.31
N ARG A 123 -26.25 -6.66 -1.61
CA ARG A 123 -27.09 -6.03 -2.65
C ARG A 123 -28.48 -6.67 -2.70
N ARG A 124 -28.58 -7.99 -2.57
CA ARG A 124 -29.88 -8.70 -2.48
C ARG A 124 -30.69 -8.29 -1.25
N GLN A 125 -30.04 -7.87 -0.17
CA GLN A 125 -30.67 -7.34 1.05
C GLN A 125 -31.08 -5.86 0.94
N GLY A 126 -30.87 -5.24 -0.22
CA GLY A 126 -31.27 -3.86 -0.51
C GLY A 126 -30.12 -2.85 -0.53
N GLY A 127 -28.86 -3.29 -0.45
CA GLY A 127 -27.70 -2.42 -0.59
C GLY A 127 -27.60 -1.78 -1.98
N GLN A 128 -27.40 -0.46 -2.04
CA GLN A 128 -27.39 0.30 -3.31
C GLN A 128 -26.07 1.01 -3.57
N GLN A 129 -25.56 1.75 -2.58
CA GLN A 129 -24.34 2.53 -2.71
C GLN A 129 -23.27 1.99 -1.76
N LEU A 130 -22.16 1.52 -2.31
CA LEU A 130 -20.98 1.18 -1.52
C LEU A 130 -20.37 2.47 -0.96
N ALA A 131 -20.05 2.45 0.32
CA ALA A 131 -19.44 3.59 0.99
C ALA A 131 -18.54 3.15 2.14
N LEU A 132 -17.65 4.04 2.54
CA LEU A 132 -16.91 3.98 3.80
C LEU A 132 -17.63 4.87 4.81
N ARG A 133 -17.81 4.39 6.03
CA ARG A 133 -18.35 5.15 7.13
C ARG A 133 -17.33 5.21 8.26
N ILE A 134 -16.90 6.42 8.60
CA ILE A 134 -15.90 6.69 9.64
C ILE A 134 -16.61 7.10 10.91
N TYR A 135 -16.19 6.53 12.03
CA TYR A 135 -16.70 6.81 13.37
C TYR A 135 -15.60 7.35 14.25
N ASP A 136 -15.86 8.46 14.93
CA ASP A 136 -15.05 8.89 16.06
C ASP A 136 -15.47 8.08 17.30
N VAL A 137 -14.55 7.24 17.77
CA VAL A 137 -14.72 6.32 18.90
C VAL A 137 -13.83 6.68 20.09
N THR A 138 -13.33 7.91 20.13
CA THR A 138 -12.46 8.40 21.20
C THR A 138 -13.13 8.22 22.57
N ASP A 139 -12.46 7.49 23.47
CA ASP A 139 -12.90 7.20 24.85
C ASP A 139 -14.26 6.50 24.98
N ILE A 140 -14.75 5.85 23.92
CA ILE A 140 -16.03 5.14 23.93
C ILE A 140 -15.92 3.74 23.32
N SER A 141 -16.81 2.85 23.73
CA SER A 141 -16.99 1.54 23.11
C SER A 141 -18.23 1.56 22.22
N LEU A 142 -18.04 1.28 20.93
CA LEU A 142 -19.11 1.16 19.93
C LEU A 142 -20.16 0.08 20.27
N GLU A 143 -19.87 -0.83 21.20
CA GLU A 143 -20.81 -1.87 21.63
C GLU A 143 -21.96 -1.29 22.47
N TYR A 144 -21.70 -0.22 23.22
CA TYR A 144 -22.65 0.31 24.22
C TYR A 144 -22.98 1.78 24.01
N GLN A 145 -22.16 2.52 23.26
CA GLN A 145 -22.26 3.96 23.12
C GLN A 145 -22.32 4.38 21.65
N SER A 146 -23.06 5.45 21.38
CA SER A 146 -23.09 6.07 20.06
C SER A 146 -21.76 6.79 19.78
N PRO A 147 -21.24 6.72 18.54
CA PRO A 147 -20.04 7.44 18.15
C PRO A 147 -20.22 8.96 18.23
N HIS A 148 -19.13 9.69 18.48
CA HIS A 148 -19.19 11.16 18.59
C HIS A 148 -19.49 11.84 17.25
N SER A 149 -19.04 11.23 16.16
CA SER A 149 -19.26 11.71 14.79
C SER A 149 -19.31 10.54 13.82
N ILE A 150 -20.10 10.72 12.76
CA ILE A 150 -20.25 9.76 11.66
C ILE A 150 -20.05 10.53 10.36
N GLN A 151 -19.12 10.07 9.52
CA GLN A 151 -18.92 10.61 8.17
C GLN A 151 -18.97 9.50 7.14
N GLU A 152 -19.64 9.75 6.01
CA GLU A 152 -19.80 8.77 4.93
C GLU A 152 -19.13 9.26 3.65
N TYR A 153 -18.38 8.36 3.03
CA TYR A 153 -17.69 8.58 1.77
C TYR A 153 -18.16 7.53 0.77
N PRO A 154 -19.01 7.89 -0.22
CA PRO A 154 -19.37 6.96 -1.27
C PRO A 154 -18.13 6.59 -2.08
N CYS A 155 -17.98 5.31 -2.40
CA CYS A 155 -16.88 4.81 -3.22
C CYS A 155 -17.40 3.90 -4.33
N ASP A 156 -16.57 3.73 -5.35
CA ASP A 156 -16.86 2.83 -6.46
C ASP A 156 -16.68 1.37 -6.02
N GLU A 157 -17.44 0.48 -6.66
CA GLU A 157 -17.44 -0.96 -6.39
C GLU A 157 -16.10 -1.65 -6.68
N LEU A 158 -15.34 -1.12 -7.65
CA LEU A 158 -14.02 -1.64 -8.02
C LEU A 158 -12.90 -1.04 -7.17
N ALA A 159 -13.19 0.01 -6.38
CA ALA A 159 -12.21 0.58 -5.47
C ALA A 159 -11.86 -0.42 -4.36
N ARG A 160 -10.57 -0.48 -4.02
CA ARG A 160 -10.00 -1.34 -2.96
C ARG A 160 -9.19 -0.54 -1.94
N GLU A 161 -9.06 0.75 -2.17
CA GLU A 161 -8.29 1.66 -1.34
C GLU A 161 -8.82 3.08 -1.46
N TRP A 162 -8.58 3.90 -0.43
CA TRP A 162 -8.98 5.29 -0.40
C TRP A 162 -8.14 6.11 0.59
N TYR A 163 -8.03 7.41 0.33
CA TYR A 163 -7.54 8.39 1.30
C TYR A 163 -8.72 9.13 1.92
N LEU A 164 -8.84 9.03 3.23
CA LEU A 164 -9.95 9.59 4.01
C LEU A 164 -9.45 10.79 4.81
N PRO A 165 -10.09 11.97 4.69
CA PRO A 165 -9.76 13.10 5.54
C PRO A 165 -10.25 12.85 6.97
N MET A 166 -9.39 13.12 7.94
CA MET A 166 -9.69 12.97 9.37
C MET A 166 -10.36 14.23 9.90
N PRO A 167 -11.56 14.12 10.51
CA PRO A 167 -12.31 15.29 10.97
C PRO A 167 -11.57 16.10 12.03
N VAL A 168 -10.96 15.40 12.98
CA VAL A 168 -10.26 15.98 14.13
C VAL A 168 -9.04 15.10 14.46
N SER A 169 -7.89 15.72 14.70
CA SER A 169 -6.67 15.02 15.11
C SER A 169 -6.73 14.55 16.57
N ASP A 170 -5.79 13.70 16.99
CA ASP A 170 -5.68 13.18 18.37
C ASP A 170 -6.89 12.36 18.84
N ARG A 171 -7.43 11.53 17.94
CA ARG A 171 -8.68 10.79 18.17
C ARG A 171 -8.59 9.36 17.69
N ASP A 172 -9.39 8.49 18.31
CA ASP A 172 -9.54 7.11 17.88
C ASP A 172 -10.66 7.02 16.83
N TYR A 173 -10.32 6.45 15.68
CA TYR A 173 -11.26 6.24 14.59
C TYR A 173 -11.41 4.77 14.24
N VAL A 174 -12.63 4.41 13.82
CA VAL A 174 -12.95 3.12 13.21
C VAL A 174 -13.61 3.41 11.87
N VAL A 175 -13.33 2.57 10.86
CA VAL A 175 -14.03 2.63 9.58
C VAL A 175 -14.81 1.34 9.33
N ASP A 176 -16.06 1.50 8.91
CA ASP A 176 -16.85 0.43 8.29
C ASP A 176 -16.84 0.62 6.78
N ILE A 177 -16.74 -0.46 6.04
CA ILE A 177 -17.14 -0.50 4.64
C ILE A 177 -18.46 -1.25 4.52
N GLY A 178 -19.38 -0.73 3.71
CA GLY A 178 -20.73 -1.28 3.64
C GLY A 178 -21.61 -0.62 2.59
N TYR A 179 -22.86 -1.07 2.53
CA TYR A 179 -23.86 -0.52 1.64
C TYR A 179 -24.86 0.36 2.37
N ARG A 180 -25.17 1.50 1.75
CA ARG A 180 -26.35 2.28 2.06
C ARG A 180 -27.56 1.75 1.28
N CYS A 181 -28.65 1.47 1.99
CA CYS A 181 -29.93 1.06 1.41
C CYS A 181 -30.80 2.29 1.10
N ALA A 182 -31.79 2.16 0.20
CA ALA A 182 -32.73 3.25 -0.09
C ALA A 182 -33.61 3.65 1.12
N ASP A 183 -33.84 2.72 2.04
CA ASP A 183 -34.57 2.97 3.29
C ASP A 183 -33.69 3.62 4.38
N GLY A 184 -32.43 3.92 4.08
CA GLY A 184 -31.47 4.52 5.01
C GLY A 184 -30.75 3.52 5.92
N ARG A 185 -31.05 2.21 5.85
CA ARG A 185 -30.30 1.20 6.59
C ARG A 185 -28.86 1.10 6.10
N TRP A 186 -27.97 0.71 7.02
CA TRP A 186 -26.55 0.46 6.76
C TRP A 186 -26.26 -1.03 6.86
N LEU A 187 -25.73 -1.62 5.80
CA LEU A 187 -25.31 -3.02 5.76
C LEU A 187 -23.78 -3.08 5.79
N VAL A 188 -23.21 -3.53 6.91
CA VAL A 188 -21.76 -3.61 7.11
C VAL A 188 -21.19 -4.83 6.37
N LEU A 189 -20.14 -4.63 5.59
CA LEU A 189 -19.31 -5.71 4.99
C LEU A 189 -18.16 -6.08 5.91
N ALA A 190 -17.44 -5.07 6.40
CA ALA A 190 -16.30 -5.24 7.30
C ALA A 190 -16.08 -3.99 8.14
N ARG A 191 -15.45 -4.18 9.30
CA ARG A 191 -15.07 -3.13 10.25
C ARG A 191 -13.57 -3.20 10.55
N SER A 192 -12.89 -2.06 10.62
CA SER A 192 -11.47 -2.00 10.99
C SER A 192 -11.28 -2.13 12.50
N ALA A 193 -10.04 -2.43 12.90
CA ALA A 193 -9.63 -2.15 14.28
C ALA A 193 -9.66 -0.63 14.56
N PRO A 194 -9.85 -0.20 15.81
CA PRO A 194 -9.69 1.19 16.21
C PRO A 194 -8.24 1.65 16.01
N VAL A 195 -8.08 2.88 15.53
CA VAL A 195 -6.78 3.47 15.21
C VAL A 195 -6.73 4.90 15.75
N ARG A 196 -5.69 5.21 16.51
CA ARG A 196 -5.40 6.57 16.99
C ARG A 196 -4.75 7.39 15.87
N VAL A 197 -5.39 8.48 15.47
CA VAL A 197 -4.82 9.51 14.60
C VAL A 197 -3.99 10.47 15.48
N PRO A 198 -2.74 10.77 15.11
CA PRO A 198 -1.86 11.62 15.93
C PRO A 198 -2.33 13.08 15.99
N PRO A 199 -1.92 13.86 17.01
CA PRO A 199 -2.20 15.29 17.11
C PRO A 199 -1.47 16.11 16.03
N VAL A 200 -2.06 17.26 15.64
CA VAL A 200 -1.39 18.28 14.79
C VAL A 200 -0.32 19.05 15.57
N TYR A 201 -0.48 19.14 16.88
CA TYR A 201 0.39 19.91 17.78
C TYR A 201 1.47 19.01 18.41
N PRO A 202 2.58 19.59 18.89
CA PRO A 202 3.57 18.86 19.65
C PRO A 202 2.95 18.14 20.85
N SER A 203 3.52 17.00 21.20
CA SER A 203 3.11 16.23 22.37
C SER A 203 3.29 17.02 23.67
N ASP A 204 2.27 17.03 24.54
CA ASP A 204 2.36 17.59 25.90
C ASP A 204 3.18 16.71 26.87
N TRP A 205 3.68 15.59 26.38
CA TRP A 205 4.52 14.67 27.15
C TRP A 205 5.93 15.22 27.22
N ILE A 206 6.22 15.89 28.33
CA ILE A 206 7.52 16.52 28.58
C ILE A 206 8.44 15.61 29.43
N GLU A 207 7.86 14.62 30.10
CA GLU A 207 8.60 13.72 30.99
C GLU A 207 9.24 12.56 30.22
N ASP A 208 10.54 12.34 30.46
CA ASP A 208 11.22 11.12 30.05
C ASP A 208 10.87 9.97 31.01
N GLN A 209 10.56 8.80 30.45
CA GLN A 209 10.31 7.58 31.21
C GLN A 209 11.33 6.52 30.82
N PHE A 210 12.24 6.22 31.75
CA PHE A 210 13.29 5.22 31.55
C PHE A 210 12.80 3.85 32.04
N ILE A 211 12.82 2.87 31.14
CA ILE A 211 12.46 1.48 31.44
C ILE A 211 13.66 0.62 31.07
N THR A 212 14.10 -0.24 32.00
CA THR A 212 15.15 -1.23 31.71
C THR A 212 14.47 -2.53 31.32
N VAL A 213 14.82 -3.04 30.14
CA VAL A 213 14.36 -4.35 29.64
C VAL A 213 15.60 -5.21 29.43
N ASN A 214 15.63 -6.41 30.01
CA ASN A 214 16.78 -7.30 29.86
C ASN A 214 16.72 -8.03 28.52
N TRP A 215 17.89 -8.42 28.02
CA TRP A 215 18.02 -9.13 26.75
C TRP A 215 17.28 -10.48 26.74
N ASP A 216 17.28 -11.19 27.86
CA ASP A 216 16.69 -12.52 28.00
C ASP A 216 15.19 -12.49 28.35
N ASP A 217 14.57 -11.30 28.44
CA ASP A 217 13.16 -11.16 28.78
C ASP A 217 12.28 -11.58 27.58
N ASP A 218 11.36 -12.54 27.78
CA ASP A 218 10.32 -12.84 26.79
C ASP A 218 9.23 -11.77 26.83
N LEU A 219 9.20 -10.88 25.83
CA LEU A 219 8.29 -9.73 25.75
C LEU A 219 6.99 -10.00 24.98
N ARG A 220 6.80 -11.21 24.43
CA ARG A 220 5.64 -11.51 23.59
C ARG A 220 4.34 -11.34 24.39
N GLY A 221 3.52 -10.38 23.98
CA GLY A 221 2.24 -10.07 24.62
C GLY A 221 2.34 -9.36 25.97
N LYS A 222 3.52 -8.89 26.38
CA LYS A 222 3.72 -8.20 27.67
C LYS A 222 3.82 -6.69 27.48
N THR A 223 3.02 -5.95 28.24
CA THR A 223 3.15 -4.49 28.35
C THR A 223 4.03 -4.16 29.56
N VAL A 224 5.21 -3.59 29.31
CA VAL A 224 6.18 -3.25 30.37
C VAL A 224 5.80 -1.96 31.10
N TYR A 225 5.23 -1.00 30.37
CA TYR A 225 4.76 0.26 30.94
C TYR A 225 3.59 0.80 30.12
N LYS A 226 2.61 1.42 30.80
CA LYS A 226 1.50 2.12 30.17
C LYS A 226 1.61 3.60 30.46
N LEU A 227 1.92 4.36 29.41
CA LEU A 227 1.96 5.80 29.43
C LEU A 227 0.56 6.35 29.82
N VAL A 228 0.48 7.23 30.82
CA VAL A 228 -0.74 7.96 31.21
C VAL A 228 -0.77 9.37 30.60
N PRO A 229 -1.76 9.72 29.76
CA PRO A 229 -1.81 11.03 29.10
C PRO A 229 -1.80 12.21 30.09
N PRO A 230 -1.12 13.32 29.76
CA PRO A 230 -1.07 14.53 30.60
C PRO A 230 -2.47 15.04 30.99
N SER A 231 -3.43 14.99 30.07
CA SER A 231 -4.83 15.36 30.32
C SER A 231 -5.48 14.53 31.43
N HIS A 232 -5.19 13.24 31.51
CA HIS A 232 -5.67 12.34 32.57
C HIS A 232 -4.90 12.48 33.88
N LYS A 233 -3.61 12.87 33.83
CA LYS A 233 -2.85 13.20 35.05
C LYS A 233 -3.46 14.40 35.77
N ILE A 234 -3.81 15.46 35.04
CA ILE A 234 -4.41 16.68 35.64
C ILE A 234 -5.77 16.37 36.30
N ALA A 235 -6.60 15.53 35.67
CA ALA A 235 -7.87 15.11 36.26
C ALA A 235 -7.70 14.30 37.57
N ALA A 236 -6.65 13.46 37.65
CA ALA A 236 -6.32 12.73 38.86
C ALA A 236 -5.81 13.64 39.99
N VAL A 237 -5.00 14.66 39.67
CA VAL A 237 -4.49 15.66 40.63
C VAL A 237 -5.57 16.66 41.06
N GLY A 238 -6.56 16.93 40.21
CA GLY A 238 -7.74 17.72 40.59
C GLY A 238 -8.66 17.01 41.60
N ALA A 239 -8.67 15.67 41.60
CA ALA A 239 -9.40 14.86 42.56
C ALA A 239 -8.58 14.51 43.82
N ALA A 240 -7.26 14.40 43.69
CA ALA A 240 -6.31 14.20 44.79
C ALA A 240 -5.47 15.46 44.96
N GLY A 241 -5.96 16.39 45.79
CA GLY A 241 -5.27 17.64 46.05
C GLY A 241 -3.81 17.45 46.47
N ALA A 242 -2.99 18.37 45.96
CA ALA A 242 -1.60 18.70 46.30
C ALA A 242 -0.53 18.26 45.29
N GLY A 243 0.43 19.18 45.14
CA GLY A 243 1.48 19.18 44.15
C GLY A 243 2.48 18.04 44.32
N ASN A 244 3.25 17.85 43.26
CA ASN A 244 4.31 16.85 43.21
C ASN A 244 5.38 17.22 44.27
N PRO A 245 5.57 16.43 45.34
CA PRO A 245 6.37 16.82 46.51
C PRO A 245 7.83 17.11 46.19
N ILE A 246 8.32 16.57 45.07
CA ILE A 246 9.68 16.79 44.58
C ILE A 246 9.89 18.25 44.11
N TYR A 247 8.87 18.88 43.55
CA TYR A 247 8.98 20.28 43.09
C TYR A 247 8.95 21.28 44.26
N ASP A 248 8.18 21.00 45.30
CA ASP A 248 8.14 21.84 46.51
C ASP A 248 9.47 21.78 47.29
N GLU A 249 10.13 20.62 47.31
CA GLU A 249 11.42 20.43 47.98
C GLU A 249 12.55 21.23 47.29
N ILE A 250 12.56 21.26 45.96
CA ILE A 250 13.56 21.99 45.16
C ILE A 250 13.39 23.51 45.33
N PHE A 251 12.16 24.03 45.32
CA PHE A 251 11.91 25.47 45.50
C PHE A 251 12.03 25.93 46.96
N GLY A 252 11.80 25.04 47.94
CA GLY A 252 12.02 25.33 49.37
C GLY A 252 13.50 25.52 49.71
N MET A 253 14.39 24.75 49.08
CA MET A 253 15.84 24.89 49.27
C MET A 253 16.40 26.22 48.72
N ALA A 254 15.88 26.70 47.59
CA ALA A 254 16.34 27.96 46.99
C ALA A 254 16.02 29.21 47.86
N LYS A 255 14.92 29.20 48.62
CA LYS A 255 14.55 30.31 49.52
C LYS A 255 15.34 30.37 50.82
N SER A 256 15.99 29.28 51.22
CA SER A 256 16.76 29.22 52.47
C SER A 256 18.21 29.71 52.31
N ALA A 257 18.63 30.02 51.09
CA ALA A 257 19.99 30.51 50.78
C ALA A 257 20.09 32.05 50.70
N GLU A 258 18.99 32.79 50.87
CA GLU A 258 18.95 34.27 50.82
C GLU A 258 18.43 34.91 52.12
N ALA A 259 18.56 34.24 53.27
CA ALA A 259 18.23 34.78 54.60
C ALA A 259 19.47 34.90 55.50
#